data_AF-A0A3P7PMV3-F1
#
_entry.id   AF-A0A3P7PMV3-F1
#
_cell.length_a   1.000
_cell.length_b   1.000
_cell.length_c   1.000
_cell.angle_alpha   90.00
_cell.angle_beta   90.00
_cell.angle_gamma   90.00
#
_symmetry.space_group_name_H-M   'P 1'
#
loop_
_entity.id
_entity.type
_entity.pdbx_description
1 polymer ?
#
loop_
_entity_poly.entity_id
_entity_poly.type
_entity_poly.pdbx_seq_one_letter_code
_entity_poly.pdbx_strand_id
1 'polypeptide(L)'
;MDSGKPLDSARGDIEFAVRTFRYFAGFADKLHGKVIPADGDVVCWTRHEPVGVVGAIIPWNYPLDIIAIKLAPALCCGCTVVVKPAEETPLSALFLGGLIKKVGMCRCAFFFHFPLPECMLTFNF
;
A
#
# COMPACT_ATOMS: atom_id res chain seq x y z
N MET A 1 -4.96 -18.67 11.73
CA MET A 1 -6.38 -18.28 11.89
C MET A 1 -6.98 -17.80 10.58
N ASP A 2 -6.35 -16.90 9.81
CA ASP A 2 -6.84 -16.48 8.49
C ASP A 2 -6.22 -17.31 7.35
N SER A 3 -4.89 -17.28 7.18
CA SER A 3 -4.18 -18.05 6.12
C SER A 3 -3.72 -19.45 6.53
N GLY A 4 -4.10 -19.95 7.71
CA GLY A 4 -3.70 -21.29 8.19
C GLY A 4 -2.22 -21.50 8.56
N LYS A 5 -1.34 -20.51 8.38
CA LYS A 5 0.11 -20.63 8.67
C LYS A 5 0.44 -20.83 10.17
N PRO A 6 1.56 -21.52 10.51
CA PRO A 6 2.08 -21.61 11.88
C PRO A 6 2.34 -20.23 12.48
N LEU A 7 2.20 -20.09 13.80
CA LEU A 7 2.32 -18.80 14.48
C LEU A 7 3.71 -18.18 14.31
N ASP A 8 4.77 -18.99 14.38
CA ASP A 8 6.14 -18.48 14.25
C ASP A 8 6.40 -17.91 12.86
N SER A 9 5.94 -18.59 11.82
CA SER A 9 5.95 -18.06 10.45
C SER A 9 5.12 -16.78 10.35
N ALA A 10 3.94 -16.73 10.98
CA ALA A 10 3.10 -15.54 10.98
C ALA A 10 3.75 -14.31 11.64
N ARG A 11 4.62 -14.51 12.65
CA ARG A 11 5.41 -13.44 13.26
C ARG A 11 6.45 -12.88 12.28
N GLY A 12 7.06 -13.74 11.48
CA GLY A 12 7.98 -13.34 10.41
C GLY A 12 7.33 -12.40 9.40
N ASP A 13 6.10 -12.70 8.96
CA ASP A 13 5.33 -11.85 8.03
C ASP A 13 5.06 -10.44 8.64
N ILE A 14 4.77 -10.38 9.95
CA ILE A 14 4.59 -9.07 10.62
C ILE A 14 5.90 -8.27 10.59
N GLU A 15 7.02 -8.90 10.92
CA GLU A 15 8.33 -8.23 10.86
C GLU A 15 8.67 -7.78 9.44
N PHE A 16 8.37 -8.61 8.44
CA PHE A 16 8.57 -8.28 7.03
C PHE A 16 7.73 -7.05 6.63
N ALA A 17 6.44 -7.04 6.96
CA ALA A 17 5.56 -5.91 6.69
C ALA A 17 6.06 -4.61 7.35
N VAL A 18 6.45 -4.67 8.64
CA VAL A 18 6.99 -3.51 9.37
C VAL A 18 8.28 -2.99 8.71
N ARG A 19 9.20 -3.89 8.36
CA ARG A 19 10.44 -3.51 7.66
C ARG A 19 10.16 -2.86 6.32
N THR A 20 9.19 -3.38 5.58
CA THR A 20 8.78 -2.86 4.27
C THR A 20 8.25 -1.43 4.39
N PHE A 21 7.32 -1.17 5.32
CA PHE A 21 6.81 0.18 5.54
C PHE A 21 7.91 1.14 6.00
N ARG A 22 8.81 0.73 6.91
CA ARG A 22 9.93 1.56 7.36
C ARG A 22 10.90 1.90 6.22
N TYR A 23 11.20 0.92 5.37
CA TYR A 23 12.09 1.12 4.21
C TYR A 23 11.52 2.18 3.26
N PHE A 24 10.26 2.02 2.85
CA PHE A 24 9.63 2.97 1.93
C PHE A 24 9.30 4.32 2.57
N ALA A 25 9.03 4.37 3.88
CA ALA A 25 8.92 5.63 4.61
C ALA A 25 10.23 6.44 4.53
N GLY A 26 11.37 5.75 4.63
CA GLY A 26 12.70 6.38 4.45
C GLY A 26 13.02 6.76 3.00
N PHE A 27 12.24 6.32 2.01
CA PHE A 27 12.44 6.66 0.60
C PHE A 27 11.50 7.77 0.10
N ALA A 28 10.48 8.14 0.89
CA ALA A 28 9.44 9.09 0.49
C ALA A 28 9.97 10.48 0.12
N ASP A 29 11.07 10.92 0.74
CA ASP A 29 11.76 12.19 0.49
C ASP A 29 12.85 12.11 -0.60
N LYS A 30 13.08 10.93 -1.18
CA LYS A 30 14.21 10.64 -2.10
C LYS A 30 13.79 10.39 -3.54
N LEU A 31 12.52 10.60 -3.87
CA LEU A 31 11.99 10.54 -5.24
C LEU A 31 12.39 11.79 -6.04
N HIS A 32 13.65 11.84 -6.46
CA HIS A 32 14.19 12.96 -7.23
C HIS A 32 14.10 12.70 -8.74
N GLY A 33 13.79 13.76 -9.49
CA GLY A 33 13.97 13.81 -10.94
C GLY A 33 15.40 14.12 -11.34
N LYS A 34 15.62 14.42 -12.61
CA LYS A 34 16.94 14.73 -13.17
C LYS A 34 16.89 16.06 -13.92
N VAL A 35 17.97 16.83 -13.84
CA VAL A 35 18.22 17.94 -14.77
C VAL A 35 18.98 17.37 -15.96
N ILE A 36 18.51 17.63 -17.17
CA ILE A 36 19.05 17.07 -18.41
C ILE A 36 19.82 18.17 -19.14
N PRO A 37 21.10 17.96 -19.49
CA PRO A 37 21.82 18.88 -20.35
C PRO A 37 21.22 18.77 -21.76
N ALA A 38 20.43 19.77 -22.14
CA ALA A 38 19.81 19.87 -23.46
C ALA A 38 20.53 20.93 -24.30
N ASP A 39 20.53 20.74 -25.62
CA ASP A 39 21.11 21.71 -26.55
C ASP A 39 20.20 22.95 -26.67
N GLY A 40 20.80 24.14 -26.74
CA GLY A 40 20.11 25.43 -26.84
C GLY A 40 19.85 26.11 -25.50
N ASP A 41 19.18 27.26 -25.54
CA ASP A 41 18.85 28.07 -24.34
C ASP A 41 17.54 27.56 -23.69
N VAL A 42 17.56 26.31 -23.21
CA VAL A 42 16.41 25.66 -22.58
C VAL A 42 16.81 24.98 -21.28
N VAL A 43 15.94 25.04 -20.28
CA VAL A 43 16.10 24.30 -19.01
C VAL A 43 15.24 23.05 -19.06
N CYS A 44 15.88 21.89 -19.22
CA CYS A 44 15.21 20.59 -19.24
C CYS A 44 15.37 19.84 -17.92
N TRP A 45 14.25 19.36 -17.37
CA TRP A 45 14.25 18.59 -16.13
C TRP A 45 13.07 17.61 -16.11
N THR A 46 13.18 16.56 -15.28
CA THR A 46 12.13 15.55 -15.11
C THR A 46 11.51 15.63 -13.72
N ARG A 47 10.24 15.20 -13.62
CA ARG A 47 9.52 15.01 -12.37
C ARG A 47 9.00 13.59 -12.29
N HIS A 48 9.06 12.99 -11.10
CA HIS A 48 8.32 11.78 -10.79
C HIS A 48 7.06 12.19 -10.05
N GLU A 49 5.94 12.23 -10.76
CA GLU A 49 4.64 12.57 -10.20
C GLU A 49 3.85 11.29 -9.88
N PRO A 50 3.03 11.28 -8.81
CA PRO A 50 2.15 10.16 -8.52
C PRO A 50 1.18 9.93 -9.67
N VAL A 51 0.94 8.67 -10.01
CA VAL A 51 -0.05 8.29 -11.04
C VAL A 51 -1.50 8.58 -10.63
N GLY A 52 -1.76 8.87 -9.35
CA GLY A 52 -3.10 9.12 -8.81
C GLY A 52 -3.63 7.94 -8.01
N VAL A 53 -4.68 7.29 -8.51
CA VAL A 53 -5.36 6.16 -7.83
C VAL A 53 -4.83 4.83 -8.36
N VAL A 54 -4.41 3.94 -7.46
CA VAL A 54 -3.87 2.61 -7.77
C VAL A 54 -4.77 1.52 -7.22
N GLY A 55 -5.19 0.56 -8.05
CA GLY A 55 -5.87 -0.65 -7.61
C GLY A 55 -4.88 -1.75 -7.23
N ALA A 56 -5.02 -2.33 -6.04
CA ALA A 56 -4.17 -3.41 -5.55
C ALA A 56 -5.00 -4.66 -5.21
N ILE A 57 -4.89 -5.70 -6.04
CA ILE A 57 -5.50 -7.01 -5.79
C ILE A 57 -4.48 -7.92 -5.10
N ILE A 58 -4.90 -8.56 -4.01
CA ILE A 58 -4.02 -9.34 -3.12
C ILE A 58 -4.49 -10.80 -3.08
N PRO A 59 -3.58 -11.79 -3.23
CA PRO A 59 -3.90 -13.21 -3.08
C PRO A 59 -3.86 -13.67 -1.60
N TRP A 60 -4.21 -14.92 -1.37
CA TRP A 60 -4.46 -15.50 -0.03
C TRP A 60 -3.23 -16.08 0.69
N ASN A 61 -2.10 -16.25 0.01
CA ASN A 61 -0.94 -16.99 0.54
C ASN A 61 -0.12 -16.17 1.56
N TYR A 62 0.16 -14.90 1.26
CA TYR A 62 0.85 -13.97 2.17
C TYR A 62 0.12 -12.62 2.18
N PRO A 63 -1.10 -12.57 2.74
CA PRO A 63 -1.98 -11.42 2.55
C PRO A 63 -1.38 -10.13 3.11
N LEU A 64 -0.76 -10.17 4.29
CA LEU A 64 -0.16 -8.98 4.91
C LEU A 64 1.09 -8.49 4.15
N ASP A 65 1.98 -9.41 3.79
CA ASP A 65 3.24 -9.07 3.10
C ASP A 65 2.96 -8.50 1.72
N ILE A 66 2.03 -9.13 0.98
CA ILE A 66 1.68 -8.69 -0.37
C ILE A 66 0.96 -7.34 -0.35
N ILE A 67 0.16 -7.07 0.70
CA ILE A 67 -0.36 -5.72 0.94
C ILE A 67 0.79 -4.75 1.20
N ALA A 68 1.74 -5.08 2.08
CA ALA A 68 2.84 -4.18 2.42
C ALA A 68 3.70 -3.81 1.21
N ILE A 69 4.10 -4.78 0.37
CA ILE A 69 4.93 -4.52 -0.82
C ILE A 69 4.21 -3.73 -1.91
N LYS A 70 2.87 -3.69 -1.92
CA LYS A 70 2.09 -2.89 -2.88
C LYS A 70 1.75 -1.52 -2.32
N LEU A 71 1.29 -1.47 -1.07
CA LEU A 71 0.81 -0.27 -0.42
C LEU A 71 1.98 0.68 -0.08
N ALA A 72 3.09 0.15 0.45
CA ALA A 72 4.22 0.97 0.88
C ALA A 72 4.87 1.78 -0.27
N PRO A 73 5.22 1.20 -1.44
CA PRO A 73 5.77 1.99 -2.55
C PRO A 73 4.74 2.94 -3.16
N ALA A 74 3.47 2.54 -3.26
CA ALA A 74 2.43 3.41 -3.80
C ALA A 74 2.25 4.66 -2.92
N LEU A 75 2.24 4.50 -1.60
CA LEU A 75 2.19 5.62 -0.65
C LEU A 75 3.47 6.45 -0.67
N CYS A 76 4.63 5.81 -0.81
CA CYS A 76 5.91 6.49 -0.96
C CYS A 76 5.92 7.45 -2.14
N CYS A 77 5.33 7.05 -3.28
CA CYS A 77 5.20 7.89 -4.47
C CYS A 77 4.13 8.99 -4.32
N GLY A 78 3.32 8.98 -3.26
CA GLY A 78 2.21 9.91 -3.07
C GLY A 78 0.90 9.49 -3.74
N CYS A 79 0.79 8.24 -4.19
CA CYS A 79 -0.44 7.70 -4.76
C CYS A 79 -1.50 7.43 -3.69
N THR A 80 -2.74 7.41 -4.12
CA THR A 80 -3.86 6.84 -3.36
C THR A 80 -4.07 5.40 -3.79
N VAL A 81 -4.45 4.51 -2.88
CA VAL A 81 -4.56 3.08 -3.17
C VAL A 81 -5.94 2.58 -2.80
N VAL A 82 -6.50 1.73 -3.65
CA VAL A 82 -7.72 0.95 -3.44
C VAL A 82 -7.32 -0.52 -3.34
N VAL A 83 -7.47 -1.13 -2.17
CA VAL A 83 -7.04 -2.52 -1.93
C VAL A 83 -8.23 -3.48 -1.96
N LYS A 84 -8.13 -4.57 -2.74
CA LYS A 84 -9.04 -5.74 -2.74
C LYS A 84 -8.28 -6.99 -2.25
N PRO A 85 -8.51 -7.45 -1.01
CA PRO A 85 -7.93 -8.68 -0.51
C PRO A 85 -8.62 -9.94 -1.05
N ALA A 86 -7.94 -11.08 -0.96
CA ALA A 86 -8.53 -12.37 -1.23
C ALA A 86 -9.69 -12.66 -0.28
N GLU A 87 -10.71 -13.35 -0.77
CA GLU A 87 -11.93 -13.65 0.00
C GLU A 87 -11.66 -14.65 1.12
N GLU A 88 -10.62 -15.46 0.97
CA GLU A 88 -10.21 -16.45 1.95
C GLU A 88 -9.46 -15.83 3.12
N THR A 89 -8.88 -14.62 2.96
CA THR A 89 -7.99 -14.01 3.98
C THR A 89 -8.19 -12.49 4.17
N PRO A 90 -9.40 -12.02 4.48
CA PRO A 90 -9.68 -10.59 4.58
C PRO A 90 -9.28 -9.95 5.92
N LEU A 91 -9.12 -10.74 6.99
CA LEU A 91 -9.00 -10.20 8.35
C LEU A 91 -7.71 -9.39 8.52
N SER A 92 -6.61 -9.85 7.93
CA SER A 92 -5.33 -9.15 7.98
C SER A 92 -5.41 -7.77 7.33
N ALA A 93 -6.13 -7.66 6.21
CA ALA A 93 -6.33 -6.40 5.50
C ALA A 93 -7.25 -5.44 6.27
N LEU A 94 -8.34 -5.96 6.85
CA LEU A 94 -9.27 -5.18 7.68
C LEU A 94 -8.58 -4.59 8.91
N PHE A 95 -7.75 -5.39 9.59
CA PHE A 95 -7.00 -4.92 10.74
C PHE A 95 -6.03 -3.79 10.37
N LEU A 96 -5.30 -3.93 9.25
CA LEU A 96 -4.43 -2.88 8.75
C LEU A 96 -5.21 -1.60 8.39
N GLY A 97 -6.39 -1.72 7.77
CA GLY A 97 -7.27 -0.58 7.50
C GLY A 97 -7.67 0.17 8.76
N GLY A 98 -7.95 -0.56 9.85
CA GLY A 98 -8.19 0.04 11.17
C GLY A 98 -6.99 0.80 11.74
N LEU A 99 -5.77 0.30 11.53
CA LEU A 99 -4.54 0.99 11.94
C LEU A 99 -4.30 2.26 11.11
N ILE A 100 -4.51 2.19 9.80
CA ILE A 100 -4.37 3.33 8.88
C ILE A 100 -5.33 4.46 9.26
N LYS A 101 -6.56 4.10 9.63
CA LYS A 101 -7.55 5.06 10.16
C LYS A 101 -7.05 5.73 11.44
N LYS A 102 -6.43 4.98 12.36
CA LYS A 102 -5.92 5.52 13.63
C LYS A 102 -4.77 6.51 13.45
N VAL A 103 -3.90 6.30 12.47
CA VAL A 103 -2.77 7.22 12.19
C VAL A 103 -3.19 8.45 11.36
N GLY A 104 -4.48 8.59 11.02
CA GLY A 104 -5.00 9.77 10.33
C GLY A 104 -4.57 9.88 8.87
N MET A 105 -4.26 8.77 8.21
CA MET A 105 -3.81 8.78 6.81
C MET A 105 -5.01 8.88 5.86
N CYS A 106 -5.28 10.07 5.33
CA CYS A 106 -6.47 10.33 4.48
C CYS A 106 -6.38 9.76 3.05
N ARG A 107 -5.27 9.13 2.62
CA ARG A 107 -5.00 8.78 1.21
C ARG A 107 -5.13 7.30 0.85
N CYS A 108 -5.60 6.44 1.76
CA CYS A 108 -5.81 5.01 1.49
C CYS A 108 -7.30 4.68 1.51
N ALA A 109 -7.83 4.18 0.39
CA ALA A 109 -9.17 3.62 0.33
C ALA A 109 -9.10 2.09 0.35
N PHE A 110 -9.99 1.43 1.08
CA PHE A 110 -10.11 -0.02 1.07
C PHE A 110 -11.44 -0.38 0.43
N PHE A 111 -11.46 -1.20 -0.61
CA PHE A 111 -12.70 -1.67 -1.23
C PHE A 111 -12.83 -3.16 -0.98
N PHE A 112 -13.81 -3.51 -0.16
CA PHE A 112 -14.19 -4.89 0.09
C PHE A 112 -15.43 -5.19 -0.75
N HIS A 113 -15.32 -6.10 -1.71
CA HIS A 113 -16.49 -6.79 -2.23
C HIS A 113 -16.49 -8.21 -1.67
N PHE A 114 -17.35 -8.43 -0.68
CA PHE A 114 -17.76 -9.73 -0.19
C PHE A 114 -19.23 -9.93 -0.62
N PRO A 115 -19.72 -11.18 -0.76
CA PRO A 115 -21.15 -11.46 -0.79
C PRO A 115 -21.87 -11.20 0.56
N LEU A 116 -21.20 -10.61 1.55
CA LEU A 116 -21.76 -10.23 2.85
C LEU A 116 -21.97 -8.70 2.90
N PRO A 117 -23.22 -8.22 3.12
CA PRO A 117 -23.59 -6.81 2.99
C PRO A 117 -22.99 -5.86 4.06
N GLU A 118 -22.29 -6.37 5.07
CA GLU A 118 -21.89 -5.60 6.26
C GLU A 118 -20.44 -5.07 6.25
N CYS A 119 -19.61 -5.49 5.28
CA CYS A 119 -18.17 -5.23 5.29
C CYS A 119 -17.71 -4.06 4.39
N MET A 120 -18.60 -3.13 4.04
CA MET A 120 -18.25 -1.99 3.17
C MET A 120 -17.62 -0.85 3.99
N LEU A 121 -16.30 -0.88 4.19
CA LEU A 121 -15.53 0.27 4.69
C LEU A 121 -15.17 1.21 3.54
N THR A 122 -16.13 2.03 3.09
CA THR A 122 -15.85 3.10 2.13
C THR A 122 -15.26 4.29 2.87
N PHE A 123 -13.97 4.57 2.66
CA PHE A 123 -13.39 5.85 3.07
C PHE A 123 -13.68 6.86 1.96
N ASN A 124 -14.58 7.82 2.24
CA ASN A 124 -14.81 8.97 1.38
C ASN A 124 -13.64 9.95 1.50
N PHE A 125 -13.18 10.43 0.35
CA PHE A 125 -12.13 11.44 0.18
C PHE A 125 -12.54 12.81 0.73
#